data_AF-C7G0K1-F1
#
_entry.id   AF-C7G0K1-F1
#
_cell.length_a   1.000
_cell.length_b   1.000
_cell.length_c   1.000
_cell.angle_alpha   90.00
_cell.angle_beta   90.00
_cell.angle_gamma   90.00
#
_symmetry.space_group_name_H-M   'P 1'
#
loop_
_entity.id
_entity.type
_entity.pdbx_description
1 polymer ?
#
loop_
_entity_poly.entity_id
_entity_poly.type
_entity_poly.pdbx_seq_one_letter_code
_entity_poly.pdbx_strand_id
1 'polypeptide(L)'
;GWALQLSLLTPYIQMLGLPHGAASFIWLCGPVSGLLVQPLAGYFSDRCKSRFGRRRPFIMSGACLVAAAVILIGFAADIGHSAGDDMTKKTKPRAVVVFVVGFWILDVANNMLQGPCRAFLADLSAGDENKMTHAMSFFAFFMGIGNVLGYAAGSYNNLHRLLPFTRTDACEIFCANLKTCFLIHICLLMCLTITALSIVKEPLVNVVDDERKGGSLMVFVELFGALKNLSKPMWILMLVTCLNWIAWFPFLLYDTDWMGREVYGGKVNQSVYDMG
;
A
#
# COMPACT_ATOMS: atom_id res chain seq x y z
N GLY A 1 -3.68 -3.61 -3.48
CA GLY A 1 -3.22 -2.71 -2.39
C GLY A 1 -3.43 -1.27 -2.79
N TRP A 2 -2.48 -0.69 -3.52
CA TRP A 2 -2.45 0.74 -3.88
C TRP A 2 -3.73 1.29 -4.51
N ALA A 3 -4.33 0.61 -5.50
CA ALA A 3 -5.54 1.12 -6.16
C ALA A 3 -6.71 1.31 -5.17
N LEU A 4 -7.00 0.30 -4.35
CA LEU A 4 -8.03 0.39 -3.31
C LEU A 4 -7.67 1.41 -2.23
N GLN A 5 -6.37 1.57 -1.92
CA GLN A 5 -5.91 2.56 -0.97
C GLN A 5 -6.15 3.98 -1.46
N LEU A 6 -5.81 4.27 -2.72
CA LEU A 6 -6.01 5.59 -3.32
C LEU A 6 -7.49 5.91 -3.52
N SER A 7 -8.30 4.94 -3.94
CA SER A 7 -9.72 5.21 -4.24
C SER A 7 -10.63 5.27 -3.02
N LEU A 8 -10.47 4.38 -2.04
CA LEU A 8 -11.48 4.16 -0.98
C LEU A 8 -11.11 4.77 0.37
N LEU A 9 -9.82 4.97 0.68
CA LEU A 9 -9.41 5.32 2.04
C LEU A 9 -9.66 6.79 2.38
N THR A 10 -9.49 7.71 1.41
CA THR A 10 -9.81 9.14 1.61
C THR A 10 -11.31 9.37 1.86
N PRO A 11 -12.24 8.82 1.05
CA PRO A 11 -13.66 8.91 1.37
C PRO A 11 -14.02 8.23 2.69
N TYR A 12 -13.45 7.06 2.99
CA TYR A 12 -13.78 6.33 4.20
C TYR A 12 -13.39 7.08 5.48
N ILE A 13 -12.21 7.69 5.54
CA ILE A 13 -11.82 8.45 6.73
C ILE A 13 -12.66 9.72 6.94
N GLN A 14 -13.15 10.32 5.85
CA GLN A 14 -14.08 11.45 5.94
C GLN A 14 -15.44 11.01 6.47
N MET A 15 -15.92 9.82 6.10
CA MET A 15 -17.13 9.22 6.69
C MET A 15 -16.98 8.94 8.20
N LEU A 16 -15.75 8.65 8.68
CA LEU A 16 -15.44 8.57 10.11
C LEU A 16 -15.44 9.93 10.81
N GLY A 17 -15.55 11.02 10.04
CA GLY A 17 -15.72 12.39 10.52
C GLY A 17 -14.44 13.21 10.59
N LEU A 18 -13.38 12.79 9.90
CA LEU A 18 -12.16 13.58 9.78
C LEU A 18 -12.35 14.74 8.78
N PRO A 19 -11.95 15.98 9.10
CA PRO A 19 -11.97 17.08 8.16
C PRO A 19 -11.07 16.84 6.94
N HIS A 20 -11.48 17.34 5.77
CA HIS A 20 -10.78 17.14 4.50
C HIS A 20 -9.30 17.63 4.54
N GLY A 21 -9.04 18.79 5.16
CA GLY A 21 -7.67 19.31 5.31
C GLY A 21 -6.77 18.45 6.22
N ALA A 22 -7.35 17.62 7.10
CA ALA A 22 -6.58 16.71 7.94
C ALA A 22 -6.16 15.42 7.20
N ALA A 23 -6.83 15.08 6.10
CA ALA A 23 -6.49 13.90 5.30
C ALA A 23 -5.08 13.99 4.70
N SER A 24 -4.63 15.19 4.30
CA SER A 24 -3.27 15.39 3.74
C SER A 24 -2.17 14.97 4.72
N PHE A 25 -2.36 15.25 6.02
CA PHE A 25 -1.38 14.90 7.05
C PHE A 25 -1.26 13.40 7.25
N ILE A 26 -2.35 12.66 7.05
CA ILE A 26 -2.32 11.20 7.15
C ILE A 26 -1.56 10.62 5.97
N TRP A 27 -1.83 11.12 4.75
CA TRP A 27 -1.13 10.72 3.54
C TRP A 27 0.37 11.04 3.51
N LEU A 28 0.88 11.84 4.46
CA LEU A 28 2.31 12.05 4.65
C LEU A 28 3.07 10.74 4.92
N CYS A 29 2.39 9.72 5.45
CA CYS A 29 3.04 8.42 5.67
C CYS A 29 3.48 7.74 4.38
N GLY A 30 2.84 7.99 3.24
CA GLY A 30 3.26 7.46 1.95
C GLY A 30 4.70 7.87 1.61
N PRO A 31 4.99 9.18 1.46
CA PRO A 31 6.35 9.68 1.22
C PRO A 31 7.36 9.31 2.32
N VAL A 32 6.96 9.39 3.60
CA VAL A 32 7.85 9.09 4.73
C VAL A 32 8.23 7.61 4.76
N SER A 33 7.27 6.71 4.59
CA SER A 33 7.52 5.28 4.53
C SER A 33 8.29 4.89 3.26
N GLY A 34 8.02 5.53 2.12
CA GLY A 34 8.80 5.34 0.90
C GLY A 34 10.28 5.69 1.08
N LEU A 35 10.56 6.82 1.73
CA LEU A 35 11.93 7.30 1.97
C LEU A 35 12.70 6.41 2.95
N LEU A 36 12.05 5.91 4.00
CA LEU A 36 12.73 5.19 5.08
C LEU A 36 12.63 3.67 4.94
N VAL A 37 11.43 3.14 4.67
CA VAL A 37 11.15 1.70 4.70
C VAL A 37 11.74 1.00 3.48
N GLN A 38 11.66 1.58 2.28
CA GLN A 38 12.18 0.90 1.09
C GLN A 38 13.70 0.65 1.16
N PRO A 39 14.55 1.63 1.51
CA PRO A 39 15.99 1.39 1.63
C PRO A 39 16.34 0.43 2.77
N LEU A 40 15.68 0.56 3.93
CA LEU A 40 15.91 -0.33 5.06
C LEU A 40 15.51 -1.77 4.73
N ALA A 41 14.31 -1.96 4.16
CA ALA A 41 13.82 -3.29 3.77
C ALA A 41 14.73 -3.91 2.70
N GLY A 42 15.21 -3.14 1.73
CA GLY A 42 16.20 -3.61 0.75
C GLY A 42 17.49 -4.08 1.42
N TYR A 43 18.10 -3.21 2.24
CA TYR A 43 19.36 -3.48 2.94
C TYR A 43 19.31 -4.72 3.84
N PHE A 44 18.24 -4.85 4.63
CA PHE A 44 18.06 -5.99 5.54
C PHE A 44 17.66 -7.26 4.80
N SER A 45 16.86 -7.14 3.73
CA SER A 45 16.50 -8.28 2.87
C SER A 45 17.74 -8.86 2.21
N ASP A 46 18.64 -8.01 1.69
CA ASP A 46 19.89 -8.45 1.03
C ASP A 46 20.89 -9.18 1.96
N ARG A 47 20.74 -9.04 3.28
CA ARG A 47 21.60 -9.68 4.29
C ARG A 47 20.90 -10.81 5.07
N CYS A 48 19.65 -11.14 4.71
CA CYS A 48 18.91 -12.17 5.40
C CYS A 48 19.45 -13.57 5.08
N LYS A 49 19.78 -14.35 6.12
CA LYS A 49 20.27 -15.75 6.01
C LYS A 49 19.20 -16.77 6.43
N SER A 50 17.92 -16.46 6.25
CA SER A 50 16.83 -17.36 6.67
C SER A 50 16.82 -18.66 5.88
N ARG A 51 16.38 -19.76 6.52
CA ARG A 51 16.23 -21.09 5.88
C ARG A 51 15.27 -21.10 4.69
N PHE A 52 14.37 -20.12 4.63
CA PHE A 52 13.38 -19.99 3.57
C PHE A 52 13.90 -19.20 2.36
N GLY A 53 15.16 -18.76 2.39
CA GLY A 53 15.74 -17.87 1.42
C GLY A 53 15.94 -16.46 1.98
N ARG A 54 16.57 -15.60 1.19
CA ARG A 54 17.01 -14.26 1.58
C ARG A 54 15.87 -13.26 1.46
N ARG A 55 15.21 -13.17 0.29
CA ARG A 55 14.14 -12.20 0.05
C ARG A 55 12.76 -12.67 0.47
N ARG A 56 12.52 -13.98 0.45
CA ARG A 56 11.19 -14.57 0.70
C ARG A 56 10.56 -14.22 2.06
N PRO A 57 11.31 -14.20 3.18
CA PRO A 57 10.75 -13.83 4.48
C PRO A 57 10.19 -12.42 4.50
N PHE A 58 10.86 -11.46 3.84
CA PHE A 58 10.45 -10.06 3.77
C PHE A 58 9.17 -9.90 2.93
N ILE A 59 9.08 -10.64 1.82
CA ILE A 59 7.88 -10.65 0.98
C ILE A 59 6.69 -11.22 1.76
N MET A 60 6.87 -12.36 2.43
CA MET A 60 5.80 -12.98 3.24
C MET A 60 5.39 -12.10 4.41
N SER A 61 6.35 -11.54 5.17
CA SER A 61 6.04 -10.64 6.28
C SER A 61 5.32 -9.38 5.81
N GLY A 62 5.74 -8.80 4.68
CA GLY A 62 5.05 -7.66 4.06
C GLY A 62 3.62 -8.00 3.69
N ALA A 63 3.37 -9.16 3.06
CA ALA A 63 2.02 -9.61 2.71
C ALA A 63 1.13 -9.82 3.95
N CYS A 64 1.66 -10.44 5.00
CA CYS A 64 0.96 -10.61 6.27
C CYS A 64 0.64 -9.27 6.95
N LEU A 65 1.58 -8.31 6.93
CA LEU A 65 1.37 -6.97 7.48
C LEU A 65 0.32 -6.19 6.69
N VAL A 66 0.34 -6.28 5.35
CA VAL A 66 -0.73 -5.71 4.50
C VAL A 66 -2.07 -6.32 4.89
N ALA A 67 -2.14 -7.64 5.07
CA ALA A 67 -3.39 -8.30 5.46
C ALA A 67 -3.90 -7.82 6.82
N ALA A 68 -3.03 -7.75 7.83
CA ALA A 68 -3.39 -7.24 9.15
C ALA A 68 -3.84 -5.77 9.11
N ALA A 69 -3.12 -4.92 8.37
CA ALA A 69 -3.44 -3.51 8.23
C ALA A 69 -4.80 -3.29 7.55
N VAL A 70 -5.06 -4.03 6.48
CA VAL A 70 -6.32 -3.97 5.74
C VAL A 70 -7.51 -4.43 6.60
N ILE A 71 -7.32 -5.42 7.48
CA ILE A 71 -8.32 -5.81 8.49
C ILE A 71 -8.56 -4.66 9.48
N LEU A 72 -7.50 -4.09 10.06
CA LEU A 72 -7.62 -2.97 10.99
C LEU A 72 -8.39 -1.81 10.39
N ILE A 73 -8.08 -1.45 9.15
CA ILE A 73 -8.76 -0.38 8.43
C ILE A 73 -10.22 -0.77 8.14
N GLY A 74 -10.47 -1.93 7.53
CA GLY A 74 -11.82 -2.33 7.14
C GLY A 74 -12.78 -2.39 8.33
N PHE A 75 -12.29 -2.86 9.48
CA PHE A 75 -13.06 -2.96 10.73
C PHE A 75 -12.90 -1.74 11.65
N ALA A 76 -12.29 -0.65 11.19
CA ALA A 76 -12.04 0.54 12.03
C ALA A 76 -13.33 1.10 12.64
N ALA A 77 -14.43 1.13 11.88
CA ALA A 77 -15.73 1.56 12.37
C ALA A 77 -16.29 0.65 13.49
N ASP A 78 -16.17 -0.68 13.35
CA ASP A 78 -16.66 -1.63 14.36
C ASP A 78 -15.80 -1.63 15.62
N ILE A 79 -14.49 -1.54 15.44
CA ILE A 79 -13.52 -1.42 16.54
C ILE A 79 -13.73 -0.10 17.27
N GLY A 80 -14.01 1.00 16.56
CA GLY A 80 -14.37 2.28 17.18
C GLY A 80 -15.69 2.21 17.95
N HIS A 81 -16.70 1.55 17.39
CA HIS A 81 -17.99 1.38 18.05
C HIS A 81 -17.90 0.53 19.31
N SER A 82 -17.25 -0.64 19.25
CA SER A 82 -16.94 -1.46 20.44
C SER A 82 -16.00 -0.73 21.42
N ALA A 83 -15.13 0.12 20.87
CA ALA A 83 -14.38 1.20 21.50
C ALA A 83 -15.20 2.08 22.45
N GLY A 84 -16.48 2.28 22.12
CA GLY A 84 -17.44 3.19 22.73
C GLY A 84 -17.65 4.50 21.94
N ASP A 85 -17.33 4.53 20.64
CA ASP A 85 -17.70 5.68 19.79
C ASP A 85 -19.22 5.79 19.66
N ASP A 86 -19.71 7.02 19.82
CA ASP A 86 -21.13 7.34 19.72
C ASP A 86 -21.54 7.45 18.25
N MET A 87 -22.45 6.57 17.83
CA MET A 87 -22.93 6.50 16.44
C MET A 87 -23.78 7.70 16.03
N THR A 88 -24.28 8.49 16.98
CA THR A 88 -25.06 9.70 16.70
C THR A 88 -24.17 10.90 16.38
N LYS A 89 -22.88 10.82 16.70
CA LYS A 89 -21.93 11.92 16.46
C LYS A 89 -21.30 11.80 15.09
N LYS A 90 -21.08 12.97 14.47
CA LYS A 90 -20.42 13.07 13.17
C LYS A 90 -18.97 12.57 13.18
N THR A 91 -18.28 12.71 14.31
CA THR A 91 -16.87 12.31 14.45
C THR A 91 -16.75 11.11 15.38
N LYS A 92 -16.07 10.07 14.89
CA LYS A 92 -15.83 8.79 15.58
C LYS A 92 -14.33 8.69 15.92
N PRO A 93 -13.88 9.30 17.03
CA PRO A 93 -12.45 9.49 17.30
C PRO A 93 -11.69 8.17 17.44
N ARG A 94 -12.28 7.13 18.07
CA ARG A 94 -11.60 5.85 18.26
C ARG A 94 -11.47 5.11 16.93
N ALA A 95 -12.51 5.13 16.09
CA ALA A 95 -12.46 4.60 14.73
C ALA A 95 -11.39 5.31 13.89
N VAL A 96 -11.29 6.64 13.98
CA VAL A 96 -10.25 7.43 13.29
C VAL A 96 -8.85 7.01 13.73
N VAL A 97 -8.61 6.83 15.02
CA VAL A 97 -7.29 6.38 15.52
C VAL A 97 -6.93 4.99 14.98
N VAL A 98 -7.86 4.04 15.03
CA VAL A 98 -7.66 2.68 14.49
C VAL A 98 -7.37 2.72 13.00
N PHE A 99 -8.15 3.53 12.25
CA PHE A 99 -7.92 3.75 10.83
C PHE A 99 -6.52 4.31 10.57
N VAL A 100 -6.10 5.37 11.28
CA VAL A 100 -4.80 6.04 11.06
C VAL A 100 -3.64 5.08 11.33
N VAL A 101 -3.72 4.31 12.42
CA VAL A 101 -2.72 3.29 12.74
C VAL A 101 -2.69 2.22 11.65
N GLY A 102 -3.85 1.69 11.25
CA GLY A 102 -3.94 0.71 10.18
C GLY A 102 -3.40 1.24 8.85
N PHE A 103 -3.70 2.49 8.51
CA PHE A 103 -3.26 3.18 7.30
C PHE A 103 -1.73 3.31 7.25
N TRP A 104 -1.11 3.73 8.36
CA TRP A 104 0.35 3.80 8.46
C TRP A 104 1.01 2.43 8.34
N ILE A 105 0.45 1.41 8.99
CA ILE A 105 0.96 0.03 8.87
C ILE A 105 0.82 -0.44 7.41
N LEU A 106 -0.30 -0.14 6.75
CA LEU A 106 -0.53 -0.50 5.35
C LEU A 106 0.53 0.12 4.44
N ASP A 107 0.83 1.41 4.60
CA ASP A 107 1.85 2.09 3.80
C ASP A 107 3.25 1.52 4.04
N VAL A 108 3.63 1.30 5.30
CA VAL A 108 4.90 0.65 5.65
C VAL A 108 4.96 -0.75 5.02
N ALA A 109 3.90 -1.54 5.11
CA ALA A 109 3.84 -2.88 4.58
C ALA A 109 3.89 -2.92 3.04
N ASN A 110 3.19 -2.01 2.37
CA ASN A 110 3.22 -1.87 0.90
C ASN A 110 4.63 -1.51 0.41
N ASN A 111 5.28 -0.54 1.07
CA ASN A 111 6.65 -0.15 0.74
C ASN A 111 7.66 -1.27 1.02
N MET A 112 7.49 -1.98 2.14
CA MET A 112 8.29 -3.16 2.48
C MET A 112 8.10 -4.31 1.50
N LEU A 113 6.91 -4.49 0.92
CA LEU A 113 6.62 -5.55 -0.04
C LEU A 113 7.20 -5.21 -1.44
N GLN A 114 7.03 -3.96 -1.88
CA GLN A 114 7.36 -3.54 -3.25
C GLN A 114 8.86 -3.61 -3.56
N GLY A 115 9.72 -3.18 -2.64
CA GLY A 115 11.18 -3.18 -2.83
C GLY A 115 11.76 -4.59 -3.05
N PRO A 116 11.63 -5.49 -2.06
CA PRO A 116 12.08 -6.88 -2.17
C PRO A 116 11.44 -7.65 -3.32
N CYS A 117 10.17 -7.42 -3.68
CA CYS A 117 9.56 -8.06 -4.84
C CYS A 117 10.23 -7.66 -6.16
N ARG A 118 10.52 -6.37 -6.36
CA ARG A 118 11.24 -5.90 -7.56
C ARG A 118 12.68 -6.42 -7.60
N ALA A 119 13.35 -6.41 -6.46
CA ALA A 119 14.71 -6.93 -6.36
C ALA A 119 14.76 -8.46 -6.55
N PHE A 120 13.74 -9.20 -6.10
CA PHE A 120 13.62 -10.63 -6.35
C PHE A 120 13.41 -10.94 -7.84
N LEU A 121 12.61 -10.12 -8.54
CA LEU A 121 12.44 -10.22 -9.98
C LEU A 121 13.75 -9.94 -10.74
N ALA A 122 14.55 -8.97 -10.26
CA ALA A 122 15.87 -8.67 -10.77
C ALA A 122 16.85 -9.85 -10.58
N ASP A 123 16.89 -10.43 -9.38
CA ASP A 123 17.75 -11.58 -9.06
C ASP A 123 17.44 -12.78 -9.97
N LEU A 124 16.16 -13.05 -10.26
CA LEU A 124 15.73 -14.13 -11.17
C LEU A 124 16.20 -13.95 -12.61
N SER A 125 16.47 -12.71 -13.02
CA SER A 125 16.98 -12.40 -14.35
C SER A 125 18.48 -12.71 -14.48
N ALA A 126 19.18 -13.00 -13.37
CA ALA A 126 20.58 -13.45 -13.34
C ALA A 126 21.55 -12.58 -14.17
N GLY A 127 21.31 -11.27 -14.23
CA GLY A 127 22.13 -10.32 -15.00
C GLY A 127 21.83 -10.27 -16.52
N ASP A 128 20.83 -11.01 -17.00
CA ASP A 128 20.38 -10.99 -18.39
C ASP A 128 19.43 -9.80 -18.62
N GLU A 129 19.89 -8.80 -19.37
CA GLU A 129 19.14 -7.57 -19.66
C GLU A 129 17.82 -7.82 -20.40
N ASN A 130 17.79 -8.83 -21.29
CA ASN A 130 16.58 -9.17 -22.04
C ASN A 130 15.54 -9.78 -21.10
N LYS A 131 15.94 -10.73 -20.25
CA LYS A 131 15.04 -11.32 -19.24
C LYS A 131 14.54 -10.28 -18.26
N MET A 132 15.40 -9.37 -17.80
CA MET A 132 15.02 -8.26 -16.92
C MET A 132 13.98 -7.36 -17.59
N THR A 133 14.19 -6.99 -18.85
CA THR A 133 13.26 -6.14 -19.60
C THR A 133 11.89 -6.80 -19.77
N HIS A 134 11.87 -8.09 -20.13
CA HIS A 134 10.62 -8.85 -20.23
C HIS A 134 9.92 -8.97 -18.87
N ALA A 135 10.68 -9.29 -17.82
CA ALA A 135 10.15 -9.41 -16.46
C ALA A 135 9.52 -8.10 -15.97
N MET A 136 10.21 -6.97 -16.15
CA MET A 136 9.69 -5.65 -15.78
C MET A 136 8.49 -5.23 -16.62
N SER A 137 8.44 -5.62 -17.90
CA SER A 137 7.27 -5.39 -18.76
C SER A 137 6.04 -6.15 -18.28
N PHE A 138 6.18 -7.44 -17.94
CA PHE A 138 5.09 -8.23 -17.34
C PHE A 138 4.66 -7.66 -15.99
N PHE A 139 5.62 -7.23 -15.16
CA PHE A 139 5.32 -6.59 -13.88
C PHE A 139 4.48 -5.32 -14.07
N ALA A 140 4.82 -4.46 -15.03
CA ALA A 140 4.04 -3.27 -15.35
C ALA A 140 2.65 -3.61 -15.90
N PHE A 141 2.55 -4.61 -16.77
CA PHE A 141 1.27 -5.08 -17.32
C PHE A 141 0.32 -5.59 -16.23
N PHE A 142 0.79 -6.47 -15.34
CA PHE A 142 -0.02 -6.99 -14.23
C PHE A 142 -0.33 -5.92 -13.18
N MET A 143 0.54 -4.92 -12.98
CA MET A 143 0.22 -3.74 -12.18
C MET A 143 -0.96 -2.98 -12.78
N GLY A 144 -0.99 -2.80 -14.10
CA GLY A 144 -2.11 -2.19 -14.81
C GLY A 144 -3.42 -2.96 -14.60
N ILE A 145 -3.41 -4.28 -14.77
CA ILE A 145 -4.58 -5.14 -14.49
C ILE A 145 -5.03 -4.99 -13.04
N GLY A 146 -4.11 -5.05 -12.08
CA GLY A 146 -4.41 -4.91 -10.66
C GLY A 146 -5.05 -3.55 -10.33
N ASN A 147 -4.60 -2.48 -10.98
CA ASN A 147 -5.20 -1.15 -10.82
C ASN A 147 -6.61 -1.10 -11.38
N VAL A 148 -6.84 -1.60 -12.60
CA VAL A 148 -8.17 -1.66 -13.21
C VAL A 148 -9.14 -2.46 -12.34
N LEU A 149 -8.75 -3.67 -11.92
CA LEU A 149 -9.58 -4.51 -11.06
C LEU A 149 -9.83 -3.86 -9.69
N GLY A 150 -8.82 -3.20 -9.10
CA GLY A 150 -8.97 -2.52 -7.82
C GLY A 150 -9.93 -1.33 -7.89
N TYR A 151 -9.81 -0.48 -8.90
CA TYR A 151 -10.74 0.64 -9.10
C TYR A 151 -12.15 0.15 -9.45
N ALA A 152 -12.28 -0.87 -10.30
CA ALA A 152 -13.57 -1.47 -10.63
C ALA A 152 -14.25 -2.08 -9.39
N ALA A 153 -13.50 -2.78 -8.55
CA ALA A 153 -14.01 -3.32 -7.28
C ALA A 153 -14.43 -2.19 -6.32
N GLY A 154 -13.66 -1.10 -6.23
CA GLY A 154 -13.99 0.06 -5.41
C GLY A 154 -15.26 0.79 -5.84
N SER A 155 -15.55 0.84 -7.14
CA SER A 155 -16.75 1.49 -7.70
C SER A 155 -18.02 0.61 -7.58
N TYR A 156 -17.89 -0.67 -7.25
CA TYR A 156 -19.02 -1.59 -7.25
C TYR A 156 -19.87 -1.51 -5.97
N ASN A 157 -21.08 -0.97 -6.09
CA ASN A 157 -21.94 -0.64 -4.95
C ASN A 157 -22.64 -1.82 -4.23
N ASN A 158 -22.61 -3.03 -4.80
CA ASN A 158 -23.31 -4.19 -4.25
C ASN A 158 -22.37 -5.32 -3.80
N LEU A 159 -21.08 -5.04 -3.63
CA LEU A 159 -20.10 -6.06 -3.30
C LEU A 159 -20.34 -6.70 -1.93
N HIS A 160 -20.84 -5.92 -0.97
CA HIS A 160 -21.23 -6.37 0.38
C HIS A 160 -22.22 -7.55 0.39
N ARG A 161 -22.93 -7.83 -0.71
CA ARG A 161 -23.82 -9.00 -0.81
C ARG A 161 -23.08 -10.33 -0.89
N LEU A 162 -21.83 -10.35 -1.35
CA LEU A 162 -21.00 -11.55 -1.38
C LEU A 162 -20.65 -12.02 0.04
N LEU A 163 -20.39 -11.09 0.96
CA LEU A 163 -20.04 -11.34 2.35
C LEU A 163 -20.98 -10.55 3.27
N PRO A 164 -22.21 -11.05 3.51
CA PRO A 164 -23.25 -10.29 4.22
C PRO A 164 -22.89 -9.93 5.66
N PHE A 165 -21.95 -10.64 6.29
CA PHE A 165 -21.46 -10.34 7.64
C PHE A 165 -20.66 -9.03 7.73
N THR A 166 -20.27 -8.44 6.59
CA THR A 166 -19.49 -7.19 6.57
C THR A 166 -20.32 -5.96 6.95
N ARG A 167 -21.65 -6.04 6.80
CA ARG A 167 -22.59 -5.00 7.22
C ARG A 167 -22.91 -5.16 8.71
N THR A 168 -22.73 -4.08 9.46
CA THR A 168 -22.97 -4.01 10.90
C THR A 168 -23.67 -2.70 11.24
N ASP A 169 -24.14 -2.55 12.47
CA ASP A 169 -24.79 -1.31 12.93
C ASP A 169 -23.83 -0.10 12.89
N ALA A 170 -22.52 -0.35 12.98
CA ALA A 170 -21.48 0.67 12.93
C ALA A 170 -21.04 1.05 11.50
N CYS A 171 -21.40 0.25 10.50
CA CYS A 171 -20.81 0.29 9.17
C CYS A 171 -21.89 0.29 8.09
N GLU A 172 -22.05 1.45 7.44
CA GLU A 172 -22.98 1.66 6.33
C GLU A 172 -22.55 0.88 5.06
N ILE A 173 -23.37 0.97 4.01
CA ILE A 173 -23.19 0.20 2.76
C ILE A 173 -21.82 0.43 2.13
N PHE A 174 -21.34 1.67 2.07
CA PHE A 174 -20.00 1.99 1.56
C PHE A 174 -18.90 1.29 2.34
N CYS A 175 -18.96 1.39 3.68
CA CYS A 175 -18.02 0.72 4.57
C CYS A 175 -18.07 -0.82 4.43
N ALA A 176 -19.25 -1.41 4.24
CA ALA A 176 -19.42 -2.84 4.03
C ALA A 176 -18.85 -3.31 2.67
N ASN A 177 -19.01 -2.51 1.60
CA ASN A 177 -18.39 -2.75 0.30
C ASN A 177 -16.86 -2.71 0.42
N LEU A 178 -16.32 -1.70 1.11
CA LEU A 178 -14.88 -1.55 1.37
C LEU A 178 -14.33 -2.76 2.14
N LYS A 179 -14.98 -3.20 3.22
CA LYS A 179 -14.59 -4.43 3.96
C LYS A 179 -14.57 -5.65 3.04
N THR A 180 -15.59 -5.80 2.19
CA THR A 180 -15.66 -6.94 1.28
C THR A 180 -14.54 -6.93 0.25
N CYS A 181 -14.26 -5.77 -0.37
CA CYS A 181 -13.11 -5.57 -1.26
C CYS A 181 -11.80 -5.97 -0.58
N PHE A 182 -11.62 -5.54 0.66
CA PHE A 182 -10.45 -5.78 1.48
C PHE A 182 -10.25 -7.25 1.84
N LEU A 183 -11.32 -7.97 2.19
CA LEU A 183 -11.26 -9.40 2.46
C LEU A 183 -10.92 -10.21 1.19
N ILE A 184 -11.53 -9.88 0.05
CA ILE A 184 -11.19 -10.49 -1.25
C ILE A 184 -9.71 -10.23 -1.59
N HIS A 185 -9.25 -8.99 -1.40
CA HIS A 185 -7.86 -8.61 -1.63
C HIS A 185 -6.88 -9.40 -0.74
N ILE A 186 -7.21 -9.62 0.54
CA ILE A 186 -6.38 -10.43 1.45
C ILE A 186 -6.26 -11.86 0.95
N CYS A 187 -7.39 -12.49 0.59
CA CYS A 187 -7.40 -13.85 0.06
C CYS A 187 -6.54 -13.96 -1.21
N LEU A 188 -6.70 -13.01 -2.14
CA LEU A 188 -5.93 -12.96 -3.37
C LEU A 188 -4.44 -12.75 -3.09
N LEU A 189 -4.09 -11.78 -2.25
CA LEU A 189 -2.70 -11.47 -1.88
C LEU A 189 -2.01 -12.68 -1.25
N MET A 190 -2.62 -13.28 -0.23
CA MET A 190 -2.02 -14.42 0.47
C MET A 190 -1.90 -15.64 -0.45
N CYS A 191 -2.93 -15.94 -1.25
CA CYS A 191 -2.89 -17.04 -2.22
C CYS A 191 -1.75 -16.86 -3.23
N LEU A 192 -1.65 -15.67 -3.83
CA LEU A 192 -0.61 -15.37 -4.83
C LEU A 192 0.79 -15.37 -4.20
N THR A 193 0.96 -14.76 -3.03
CA THR A 193 2.25 -14.73 -2.34
C THR A 193 2.70 -16.13 -1.94
N ILE A 194 1.82 -16.95 -1.35
CA ILE A 194 2.15 -18.33 -0.97
C ILE A 194 2.51 -19.15 -2.22
N THR A 195 1.71 -19.03 -3.29
CA THR A 195 1.95 -19.76 -4.55
C THR A 195 3.27 -19.35 -5.17
N ALA A 196 3.54 -18.04 -5.29
CA ALA A 196 4.78 -17.52 -5.85
C ALA A 196 6.00 -17.97 -5.04
N LEU A 197 5.97 -17.85 -3.71
CA LEU A 197 7.10 -18.23 -2.86
C LEU A 197 7.31 -19.75 -2.79
N SER A 198 6.27 -20.55 -3.03
CA SER A 198 6.37 -22.01 -3.09
C SER A 198 6.94 -22.52 -4.41
N ILE A 199 6.55 -21.91 -5.54
CA ILE A 199 6.96 -22.34 -6.89
C ILE A 199 8.33 -21.75 -7.27
N VAL A 200 8.55 -20.47 -7.01
CA VAL A 200 9.70 -19.72 -7.55
C VAL A 200 10.91 -19.89 -6.64
N LYS A 201 11.83 -20.79 -7.01
CA LYS A 201 13.10 -21.00 -6.29
C LYS A 201 13.98 -19.75 -6.31
N GLU A 202 14.47 -19.36 -5.14
CA GLU A 202 15.40 -18.24 -5.03
C GLU A 202 16.79 -18.64 -5.54
N PRO A 203 17.42 -17.86 -6.43
CA PRO A 203 18.76 -18.16 -6.92
C PRO A 203 19.79 -18.07 -5.77
N LEU A 204 20.78 -18.97 -5.79
CA LEU A 204 21.89 -18.94 -4.84
C LEU A 204 22.79 -17.76 -5.19
N VAL A 205 22.71 -16.68 -4.40
CA VAL A 205 23.66 -15.57 -4.45
C VAL A 205 24.65 -15.78 -3.32
N ASN A 206 25.94 -15.82 -3.65
CA ASN A 206 27.01 -15.80 -2.64
C ASN A 206 26.91 -14.48 -1.87
N VAL A 207 26.30 -14.52 -0.69
CA VAL A 207 26.33 -13.40 0.24
C VAL A 207 27.79 -13.24 0.64
N VAL A 208 28.48 -12.28 0.03
CA VAL A 208 29.80 -11.87 0.51
C VAL A 208 29.56 -11.38 1.94
N ASP A 209 30.16 -12.07 2.91
CA ASP A 209 30.15 -11.66 4.30
C ASP A 209 30.92 -10.35 4.43
N ASP A 210 30.22 -9.24 4.19
CA ASP A 210 30.73 -7.93 4.53
C ASP A 210 30.63 -7.82 6.06
N GLU A 211 31.75 -8.02 6.76
CA GLU A 211 31.87 -8.00 8.23
C GLU A 211 31.44 -6.67 8.88
N ARG A 212 31.02 -5.68 8.08
CA ARG A 212 30.46 -4.42 8.53
C ARG A 212 29.10 -4.65 9.18
N LYS A 213 29.10 -4.82 10.51
CA LYS A 213 27.92 -4.67 11.38
C LYS A 213 27.40 -3.23 11.31
N GLY A 214 26.74 -2.88 10.21
CA GLY A 214 26.14 -1.57 10.01
C GLY A 214 24.73 -1.53 10.59
N GLY A 215 24.51 -0.72 11.63
CA GLY A 215 23.16 -0.36 12.07
C GLY A 215 22.42 0.48 11.02
N SER A 216 21.15 0.82 11.26
CA SER A 216 20.30 1.58 10.31
C SER A 216 20.94 2.88 9.80
N LEU A 217 21.85 3.50 10.58
CA LEU A 217 22.59 4.70 10.17
C LEU A 217 23.54 4.44 8.97
N MET A 218 24.12 3.24 8.91
CA MET A 218 25.06 2.86 7.85
C MET A 218 24.36 2.70 6.49
N VAL A 219 23.07 2.31 6.50
CA VAL A 219 22.22 2.26 5.30
C VAL A 219 22.15 3.63 4.63
N PHE A 220 21.92 4.68 5.42
CA PHE A 220 21.86 6.04 4.89
C PHE A 220 23.22 6.52 4.40
N VAL A 221 24.31 6.20 5.10
CA VAL A 221 25.68 6.56 4.66
C VAL A 221 26.01 5.91 3.31
N GLU A 222 25.72 4.62 3.14
CA GLU A 222 25.92 3.90 1.87
C GLU A 222 25.04 4.48 0.76
N LEU A 223 23.77 4.78 1.06
CA LEU A 223 22.84 5.40 0.12
C LEU A 223 23.32 6.78 -0.36
N PHE A 224 23.69 7.66 0.57
CA PHE A 224 24.25 8.98 0.25
C PHE A 224 25.58 8.88 -0.48
N GLY A 225 26.39 7.86 -0.19
CA GLY A 225 27.60 7.54 -0.95
C GLY A 225 27.29 7.14 -2.39
N ALA A 226 26.27 6.30 -2.61
CA ALA A 226 25.85 5.88 -3.94
C ALA A 226 25.28 7.04 -4.78
N LEU A 227 24.51 7.95 -4.16
CA LEU A 227 23.99 9.14 -4.82
C LEU A 227 25.09 10.00 -5.44
N LYS A 228 26.25 10.12 -4.77
CA LYS A 228 27.40 10.89 -5.29
C LYS A 228 28.01 10.30 -6.56
N ASN A 229 27.85 8.99 -6.78
CA ASN A 229 28.40 8.29 -7.94
C ASN A 229 27.45 8.24 -9.14
N LEU A 230 26.27 8.87 -9.05
CA LEU A 230 25.29 8.88 -10.13
C LEU A 230 25.73 9.76 -11.31
N SER A 231 25.45 9.30 -12.52
CA SER A 231 25.70 10.04 -13.76
C SER A 231 24.77 11.26 -13.87
N LYS A 232 25.20 12.31 -14.61
CA LYS A 232 24.38 13.51 -14.84
C LYS A 232 22.97 13.20 -15.39
N PRO A 233 22.78 12.26 -16.35
CA PRO A 233 21.45 11.89 -16.80
C PRO A 233 20.55 11.35 -15.68
N MET A 234 21.12 10.56 -14.75
CA MET A 234 20.35 10.01 -13.63
C MET A 234 19.85 11.11 -12.67
N TRP A 235 20.69 12.12 -12.39
CA TRP A 235 20.27 13.29 -11.61
C TRP A 235 19.13 14.06 -12.26
N ILE A 236 19.16 14.24 -13.58
CA ILE A 236 18.07 14.87 -14.33
C ILE A 236 16.79 14.03 -14.22
N LEU A 237 16.90 12.72 -14.41
CA LEU A 237 15.75 11.80 -14.29
C LEU A 237 15.14 11.83 -12.88
N MET A 238 15.95 11.85 -11.83
CA MET A 238 15.48 11.96 -10.45
C MET A 238 14.73 13.27 -10.20
N LEU A 239 15.25 14.39 -10.70
CA LEU A 239 14.60 15.69 -10.58
C LEU A 239 13.25 15.72 -11.31
N VAL A 240 13.22 15.27 -12.57
CA VAL A 240 11.99 15.18 -13.37
C VAL A 240 10.97 14.28 -12.67
N THR A 241 11.40 13.14 -12.13
CA THR A 241 10.53 12.21 -11.39
C THR A 241 9.96 12.87 -10.13
N CYS A 242 10.78 13.61 -9.38
CA CYS A 242 10.34 14.35 -8.20
C CYS A 242 9.26 15.39 -8.54
N LEU A 243 9.52 16.24 -9.54
CA LEU A 243 8.57 17.27 -9.98
C LEU A 243 7.27 16.65 -10.52
N ASN A 244 7.37 15.55 -11.27
CA ASN A 244 6.22 14.82 -11.76
C ASN A 244 5.34 14.29 -10.61
N TRP A 245 5.94 13.65 -9.61
CA TRP A 245 5.18 13.15 -8.46
C TRP A 245 4.54 14.25 -7.64
N ILE A 246 5.19 15.42 -7.48
CA ILE A 246 4.58 16.59 -6.84
C ILE A 246 3.31 17.03 -7.58
N ALA A 247 3.32 17.00 -8.92
CA ALA A 247 2.15 17.37 -9.72
C ALA A 247 1.02 16.33 -9.63
N TRP A 248 1.34 15.04 -9.67
CA TRP A 248 0.34 13.97 -9.65
C TRP A 248 -0.24 13.69 -8.25
N PHE A 249 0.49 14.01 -7.18
CA PHE A 249 0.07 13.65 -5.82
C PHE A 249 -1.28 14.25 -5.40
N PRO A 250 -1.56 15.57 -5.58
CA PRO A 250 -2.87 16.11 -5.24
C PRO A 250 -3.99 15.49 -6.08
N PHE A 251 -3.74 15.26 -7.36
CA PHE A 251 -4.72 14.63 -8.25
C PHE A 251 -5.08 13.24 -7.75
N LEU A 252 -4.09 12.36 -7.54
CA LEU A 252 -4.33 10.97 -7.13
C LEU A 252 -5.00 10.82 -5.76
N LEU A 253 -4.85 11.78 -4.84
CA LEU A 253 -5.43 11.72 -3.51
C LEU A 253 -6.84 12.28 -3.41
N TYR A 254 -7.14 13.29 -4.22
CA TYR A 254 -8.36 14.08 -4.11
C TYR A 254 -9.33 13.87 -5.27
N ASP A 255 -8.95 13.15 -6.32
CA ASP A 255 -9.82 12.92 -7.49
C ASP A 255 -11.17 12.30 -7.10
N THR A 256 -11.18 11.25 -6.28
CA THR A 256 -12.43 10.59 -5.86
C THR A 256 -13.30 11.47 -4.95
N ASP A 257 -12.69 12.19 -4.01
CA ASP A 257 -13.42 13.17 -3.18
C ASP A 257 -14.00 14.31 -4.03
N TRP A 258 -13.19 14.83 -4.97
CA TRP A 258 -13.59 15.90 -5.87
C TRP A 258 -14.74 15.48 -6.78
N MET A 259 -14.72 14.25 -7.31
CA MET A 259 -15.83 13.68 -8.07
C MET A 259 -17.10 13.62 -7.22
N GLY A 260 -17.04 13.02 -6.03
CA GLY A 260 -18.20 12.88 -5.15
C GLY A 260 -18.81 14.21 -4.72
N ARG A 261 -17.98 15.24 -4.50
CA ARG A 261 -18.41 16.54 -3.99
C ARG A 261 -18.79 17.55 -5.06
N GLU A 262 -17.90 17.79 -6.03
CA GLU A 262 -18.04 18.90 -6.98
C GLU A 262 -18.77 18.49 -8.25
N VAL A 263 -18.58 17.24 -8.72
CA VAL A 263 -19.24 16.73 -9.93
C VAL A 263 -20.63 16.19 -9.60
N TYR A 264 -20.72 15.30 -8.62
CA TYR A 264 -22.01 14.70 -8.22
C TYR A 264 -22.80 15.58 -7.24
N GLY A 265 -22.20 16.63 -6.65
CA GLY A 265 -22.89 17.52 -5.71
C GLY A 265 -23.21 16.88 -4.36
N GLY A 266 -22.58 15.74 -4.03
CA GLY A 266 -22.84 14.99 -2.82
C GLY A 266 -22.17 15.60 -1.58
N LYS A 267 -22.78 15.44 -0.42
CA LYS A 267 -22.12 15.67 0.88
C LYS A 267 -21.70 14.32 1.47
N VAL A 268 -20.59 14.30 2.19
CA VAL A 268 -20.12 13.12 2.95
C VAL A 268 -21.28 12.47 3.74
N ASN A 269 -21.42 11.15 3.62
CA ASN A 269 -22.55 10.33 4.12
C ASN A 269 -23.89 10.48 3.37
N GLN A 270 -23.88 10.96 2.12
CA GLN A 270 -25.03 10.91 1.23
C GLN A 270 -24.78 9.91 0.11
N SER A 271 -25.83 9.19 -0.31
CA SER A 271 -25.72 8.23 -1.41
C SER A 271 -25.21 8.83 -2.72
N VAL A 272 -25.38 10.14 -2.91
CA VAL A 272 -24.90 10.88 -4.08
C VAL A 272 -23.38 11.10 -4.03
N TYR A 273 -22.81 11.25 -2.84
CA TYR A 273 -21.36 11.35 -2.65
C TYR A 273 -20.68 10.01 -2.98
N ASP A 274 -21.31 8.90 -2.60
CA ASP A 274 -20.81 7.54 -2.85
C ASP A 274 -20.86 7.13 -4.34
N MET A 275 -21.42 7.97 -5.22
CA MET A 275 -21.41 7.74 -6.67
C MET A 275 -20.11 8.22 -7.35
N GLY A 276 -19.29 9.01 -6.66
CA GLY A 276 -18.02 9.58 -7.15
C GLY A 276 -16.78 8.84 -6.69
#